data_AF-A0A2U1QXZ1-F1
#
_entry.id   AF-A0A2U1QXZ1-F1
#
_cell.length_a   1.000
_cell.length_b   1.000
_cell.length_c   1.000
_cell.angle_alpha   90.00
_cell.angle_beta   90.00
_cell.angle_gamma   90.00
#
_symmetry.space_group_name_H-M   'P 1'
#
loop_
_entity.id
_entity.type
_entity.pdbx_description
1 polymer ?
#
loop_
_entity_poly.entity_id
_entity_poly.type
_entity_poly.pdbx_seq_one_letter_code
_entity_poly.pdbx_strand_id
1 'polypeptide(L)'
;MKSLTQLFSLKKEDSPLKNFDENEEDREQIRITYYQSGFAASVKATGKPIVLKACLQNLYMSFEDQCRKQKQEQDRLKQPYREEQEKNRTELKKSEAAIGIYEKKEQDLNDNIDQIKNEIIEVKRNPDKYGIEDGKGLKAQFYIGLFLLLPITLYVLVFYISASYSAFFKEFANDSLTAAIFDADALNNSFKASWLEGVLVVTIPFVFMGLGYVIHMVQKGKGLKNIFRMIALFVTTFLFDALLAYQIEKKIYEFNKTTDSAPYNLNIALGEAEFWMIIFAGFVVYIIWGLVFDFVMKEFENIDKIRAFIRGKKENLLDLEKLKTDYINKANDFKGQIVTINGKISELQLKIDGFVFPVKEYLHYHHQYKEGWFQAINTEIALPHKEKVELLEGCEDLSEEHLGRLNLVDPDFQHLVYFKN
;
A
#
# COMPACT_ATOMS: atom_id res chain seq x y z
N MET A 1 28.09 0.02 31.18
CA MET A 1 26.62 -0.01 31.37
C MET A 1 26.22 0.61 32.70
N LYS A 2 26.25 1.95 32.78
CA LYS A 2 25.60 2.73 33.83
C LYS A 2 24.98 3.94 33.14
N SER A 3 23.67 4.20 33.37
CA SER A 3 22.98 5.51 33.30
C SER A 3 21.55 5.54 32.72
N LEU A 4 20.76 4.46 32.79
CA LEU A 4 19.30 4.57 32.57
C LEU A 4 18.49 4.73 33.86
N THR A 5 19.09 4.50 35.03
CA THR A 5 18.45 4.68 36.34
C THR A 5 18.55 6.09 36.92
N GLN A 6 19.27 7.03 36.27
CA GLN A 6 19.43 8.41 36.73
C GLN A 6 18.49 9.42 36.06
N LEU A 7 17.67 9.01 35.08
CA LEU A 7 16.69 9.88 34.42
C LEU A 7 15.33 9.94 35.15
N PHE A 8 15.13 9.13 36.20
CA PHE A 8 13.87 9.05 36.94
C PHE A 8 13.98 9.37 38.43
N SER A 9 15.11 9.89 38.93
CA SER A 9 15.14 10.43 40.29
C SER A 9 14.56 11.84 40.29
N LEU A 10 13.29 11.96 40.65
CA LEU A 10 12.68 13.21 41.10
C LEU A 10 13.59 13.84 42.15
N LYS A 11 14.08 15.05 41.83
CA LYS A 11 14.78 15.93 42.76
C LYS A 11 13.84 16.15 43.95
N LYS A 12 14.16 15.57 45.11
CA LYS A 12 13.56 15.97 46.38
C LYS A 12 13.98 17.41 46.62
N GLU A 13 13.08 18.35 46.36
CA GLU A 13 13.16 19.67 46.96
C GLU A 13 12.61 19.54 48.38
N ASP A 14 13.52 19.71 49.35
CA ASP A 14 13.18 19.98 50.74
C ASP A 14 12.54 21.38 50.79
N SER A 15 11.24 21.46 50.52
CA SER A 15 10.41 22.58 50.93
C SER A 15 9.90 22.29 52.35
N PRO A 16 10.11 23.20 53.31
CA PRO A 16 9.69 22.97 54.69
C PRO A 16 8.17 22.79 54.71
N LEU A 17 7.73 21.76 55.44
CA LEU A 17 6.35 21.64 55.95
C LEU A 17 5.99 22.95 56.65
N LYS A 18 5.41 23.90 55.91
CA LYS A 18 4.69 25.02 56.50
C LYS A 18 3.36 24.46 56.97
N ASN A 19 3.16 24.59 58.28
CA ASN A 19 1.95 24.21 59.01
C ASN A 19 0.69 24.60 58.24
N PHE A 20 -0.22 23.64 58.11
CA PHE A 20 -1.55 23.81 57.53
C PHE A 20 -2.55 24.47 58.50
N ASP A 21 -2.08 25.05 59.62
CA ASP A 21 -2.95 25.67 60.65
C ASP A 21 -3.40 27.10 60.32
N GLU A 22 -2.82 27.79 59.33
CA GLU A 22 -3.18 29.19 59.01
C GLU A 22 -4.54 29.34 58.28
N ASN A 23 -5.21 28.26 57.86
CA ASN A 23 -6.44 28.35 57.06
C ASN A 23 -7.75 28.25 57.84
N GLU A 24 -7.78 27.66 59.05
CA GLU A 24 -9.04 27.56 59.82
C GLU A 24 -9.33 28.84 60.60
N GLU A 25 -8.33 29.45 61.23
CA GLU A 25 -8.51 30.69 62.01
C GLU A 25 -8.89 31.89 61.13
N ASP A 26 -8.28 32.05 59.95
CA ASP A 26 -8.63 33.11 58.99
C ASP A 26 -10.05 32.92 58.42
N ARG A 27 -10.46 31.67 58.15
CA ARG A 27 -11.82 31.36 57.68
C ARG A 27 -12.88 31.57 58.76
N GLU A 28 -12.57 31.27 60.02
CA GLU A 28 -13.45 31.57 61.15
C GLU A 28 -13.58 33.07 61.42
N GLN A 29 -12.49 33.84 61.33
CA GLN A 29 -12.55 35.30 61.42
C GLN A 29 -13.37 35.92 60.28
N ILE A 30 -13.22 35.42 59.05
CA ILE A 30 -14.02 35.85 57.89
C ILE A 30 -15.51 35.48 58.08
N ARG A 31 -15.81 34.28 58.61
CA ARG A 31 -17.17 33.82 58.96
C ARG A 31 -17.84 34.74 59.98
N ILE A 32 -17.11 35.10 61.04
CA ILE A 32 -17.58 36.05 62.05
C ILE A 32 -17.85 37.42 61.40
N THR A 33 -17.02 37.84 60.45
CA THR A 33 -17.12 39.16 59.79
C THR A 33 -18.35 39.28 58.89
N TYR A 34 -18.65 38.31 58.03
CA TYR A 34 -19.82 38.39 57.14
C TYR A 34 -21.15 38.24 57.89
N TYR A 35 -21.19 37.36 58.89
CA TYR A 35 -22.32 37.24 59.80
C TYR A 35 -22.58 38.55 60.56
N GLN A 36 -21.56 39.13 61.18
CA GLN A 36 -21.67 40.41 61.89
C GLN A 36 -22.04 41.56 60.96
N SER A 37 -21.52 41.56 59.72
CA SER A 37 -21.90 42.55 58.70
C SER A 37 -23.38 42.43 58.33
N GLY A 38 -23.90 41.22 58.13
CA GLY A 38 -25.32 40.97 57.88
C GLY A 38 -26.20 41.41 59.04
N PHE A 39 -25.79 41.07 60.27
CA PHE A 39 -26.48 41.46 61.49
C PHE A 39 -26.55 42.99 61.66
N ALA A 40 -25.41 43.69 61.57
CA ALA A 40 -25.35 45.13 61.73
C ALA A 40 -26.10 45.90 60.63
N ALA A 41 -26.05 45.41 59.38
CA ALA A 41 -26.79 45.99 58.26
C ALA A 41 -28.31 45.84 58.46
N SER A 42 -28.75 44.68 58.95
CA SER A 42 -30.17 44.42 59.26
C SER A 42 -30.70 45.34 60.37
N VAL A 43 -29.95 45.52 61.46
CA VAL A 43 -30.30 46.44 62.55
C VAL A 43 -30.46 47.87 62.04
N LYS A 44 -29.49 48.37 61.26
CA LYS A 44 -29.55 49.73 60.68
C LYS A 44 -30.69 49.91 59.68
N ALA A 45 -31.03 48.85 58.95
CA ALA A 45 -32.08 48.86 57.95
C ALA A 45 -33.47 48.51 58.51
N THR A 46 -33.59 48.20 59.80
CA THR A 46 -34.81 47.64 60.41
C THR A 46 -35.34 46.42 59.63
N GLY A 47 -34.43 45.57 59.13
CA GLY A 47 -34.77 44.30 58.48
C GLY A 47 -35.52 44.40 57.15
N LYS A 48 -35.58 45.59 56.53
CA LYS A 48 -36.37 45.80 55.31
C LYS A 48 -35.88 44.93 54.12
N PRO A 49 -36.77 44.13 53.48
CA PRO A 49 -36.39 43.22 52.40
C PRO A 49 -35.74 43.92 51.19
N ILE A 50 -36.24 45.12 50.84
CA ILE A 50 -35.66 45.91 49.73
C ILE A 50 -34.20 46.32 49.99
N VAL A 51 -33.83 46.54 51.25
CA VAL A 51 -32.47 46.91 51.64
C VAL A 51 -31.58 45.67 51.65
N LEU A 52 -32.11 44.51 52.06
CA LEU A 52 -31.41 43.22 51.95
C LEU A 52 -30.99 42.95 50.50
N LYS A 53 -31.88 43.15 49.52
CA LYS A 53 -31.55 42.99 48.09
C LYS A 53 -30.37 43.86 47.66
N ALA A 54 -30.35 45.14 48.04
CA ALA A 54 -29.25 46.04 47.74
C ALA A 54 -27.94 45.61 48.44
N CYS A 55 -28.04 45.14 49.69
CA CYS A 55 -26.91 44.61 50.44
C CYS A 55 -26.32 43.33 49.82
N LEU A 56 -27.15 42.38 49.39
CA LEU A 56 -26.71 41.15 48.72
C LEU A 56 -26.06 41.44 47.36
N GLN A 57 -26.59 42.41 46.62
CA GLN A 57 -25.95 42.90 45.39
C GLN A 57 -24.56 43.49 45.67
N ASN A 58 -24.43 44.30 46.72
CA ASN A 58 -23.14 44.86 47.13
C ASN A 58 -22.16 43.78 47.61
N LEU A 59 -22.65 42.78 48.35
CA LEU A 59 -21.86 41.62 48.79
C LEU A 59 -21.31 40.86 47.58
N TYR A 60 -22.16 40.57 46.59
CA TYR A 60 -21.75 39.94 45.34
C TYR A 60 -20.68 40.75 44.59
N MET A 61 -20.91 42.04 44.36
CA MET A 61 -19.95 42.91 43.67
C MET A 61 -18.62 43.02 44.41
N SER A 62 -18.66 43.11 45.75
CA SER A 62 -17.46 43.15 46.58
C SER A 62 -16.68 41.85 46.52
N PHE A 63 -17.38 40.71 46.59
CA PHE A 63 -16.76 39.39 46.50
C PHE A 63 -16.14 39.17 45.11
N GLU A 64 -16.83 39.57 44.05
CA GLU A 64 -16.33 39.52 42.68
C GLU A 64 -15.06 40.36 42.51
N ASP A 65 -15.04 41.60 43.01
CA ASP A 65 -13.87 42.49 42.94
C ASP A 65 -12.68 41.95 43.76
N GLN A 66 -12.95 41.36 44.94
CA GLN A 66 -11.93 40.68 45.74
C GLN A 66 -11.31 39.50 44.96
N CYS A 67 -12.14 38.66 44.35
CA CYS A 67 -11.68 37.53 43.53
C CYS A 67 -10.84 38.01 42.33
N ARG A 68 -11.18 39.14 41.71
CA ARG A 68 -10.39 39.73 40.61
C ARG A 68 -9.03 40.26 41.08
N LYS A 69 -8.94 40.77 42.31
CA LYS A 69 -7.69 41.29 42.90
C LYS A 69 -6.79 40.18 43.44
N GLN A 70 -7.36 39.07 43.91
CA GLN A 70 -6.64 37.91 44.43
C GLN A 70 -6.07 37.03 43.30
N LYS A 71 -4.95 37.48 42.72
CA LYS A 71 -4.28 36.78 41.61
C LYS A 71 -3.84 35.35 41.98
N GLN A 72 -3.36 35.13 43.22
CA GLN A 72 -2.88 33.81 43.66
C GLN A 72 -3.98 32.76 43.66
N GLU A 73 -5.18 33.10 44.12
CA GLU A 73 -6.32 32.18 44.14
C GLU A 73 -6.84 31.92 42.71
N GLN A 74 -6.87 32.96 41.87
CA GLN A 74 -7.16 32.80 40.43
C GLN A 74 -6.16 31.87 39.74
N ASP A 75 -4.86 32.00 40.03
CA ASP A 75 -3.84 31.12 39.48
C ASP A 75 -4.02 29.67 39.95
N ARG A 76 -4.39 29.46 41.22
CA ARG A 76 -4.71 28.13 41.77
C ARG A 76 -5.92 27.50 41.07
N LEU A 77 -6.99 28.26 40.89
CA LEU A 77 -8.21 27.81 40.20
C LEU A 77 -7.97 27.52 38.70
N LYS A 78 -6.99 28.20 38.08
CA LYS A 78 -6.62 28.01 36.67
C LYS A 78 -5.60 26.89 36.45
N GLN A 79 -4.88 26.49 37.50
CA GLN A 79 -3.87 25.43 37.47
C GLN A 79 -4.34 24.13 36.76
N PRO A 80 -5.53 23.55 37.05
CA PRO A 80 -5.98 22.33 36.35
C PRO A 80 -6.12 22.53 34.83
N TYR A 81 -6.59 23.69 34.38
CA TYR A 81 -6.71 24.00 32.95
C TYR A 81 -5.34 24.16 32.28
N ARG A 82 -4.34 24.72 32.99
CA ARG A 82 -2.96 24.82 32.50
C ARG A 82 -2.31 23.45 32.36
N GLU A 83 -2.50 22.57 33.35
CA GLU A 83 -1.98 21.21 33.32
C GLU A 83 -2.61 20.39 32.18
N GLU A 84 -3.92 20.52 31.98
CA GLU A 84 -4.61 19.89 30.85
C GLU A 84 -4.14 20.45 29.50
N GLN A 85 -3.90 21.76 29.41
CA GLN A 85 -3.37 22.38 28.20
C GLN A 85 -1.97 21.86 27.86
N GLU A 86 -1.07 21.72 28.85
CA GLU A 86 0.28 21.18 28.62
C GLU A 86 0.27 19.69 28.24
N LYS A 87 -0.67 18.90 28.76
CA LYS A 87 -0.92 17.53 28.28
C LYS A 87 -1.33 17.51 26.81
N ASN A 88 -2.31 18.33 26.43
CA ASN A 88 -2.74 18.46 25.03
C ASN A 88 -1.61 18.95 24.11
N ARG A 89 -0.77 19.89 24.55
CA ARG A 89 0.43 20.33 23.80
C ARG A 89 1.46 19.22 23.61
N THR A 90 1.62 18.35 24.60
CA THR A 90 2.49 17.19 24.50
C THR A 90 1.95 16.18 23.48
N GLU A 91 0.63 15.94 23.47
CA GLU A 91 -0.03 15.11 22.46
C GLU A 91 0.07 15.71 21.06
N LEU A 92 -0.09 17.02 20.93
CA LEU A 92 0.09 17.75 19.66
C LEU A 92 1.47 17.47 19.04
N LYS A 93 2.55 17.63 19.83
CA LYS A 93 3.91 17.36 19.38
C LYS A 93 4.13 15.90 18.97
N LYS A 94 3.48 14.95 19.66
CA LYS A 94 3.54 13.52 19.29
C LYS A 94 2.87 13.28 17.93
N SER A 95 1.71 13.88 17.70
CA SER A 95 0.98 13.78 16.42
C SER A 95 1.74 14.44 15.27
N GLU A 96 2.36 15.61 15.49
CA GLU A 96 3.23 16.28 14.51
C GLU A 96 4.44 15.42 14.13
N ALA A 97 5.12 14.84 15.14
CA ALA A 97 6.24 13.92 14.89
C ALA A 97 5.79 12.68 14.12
N ALA A 98 4.61 12.13 14.43
CA ALA A 98 4.05 10.99 13.71
C ALA A 98 3.79 11.33 12.23
N ILE A 99 3.24 12.51 11.92
CA ILE A 99 3.05 12.97 10.53
C ILE A 99 4.39 13.00 9.80
N GLY A 100 5.42 13.63 10.37
CA GLY A 100 6.74 13.71 9.73
C GLY A 100 7.35 12.32 9.46
N ILE A 101 7.10 11.34 10.34
CA ILE A 101 7.53 9.95 10.12
C ILE A 101 6.79 9.32 8.93
N TYR A 102 5.47 9.49 8.84
CA TYR A 102 4.68 8.90 7.76
C TYR A 102 4.92 9.60 6.41
N GLU A 103 5.10 10.92 6.39
CA GLU A 103 5.47 11.68 5.18
C GLU A 103 6.86 11.27 4.68
N LYS A 104 7.83 11.06 5.58
CA LYS A 104 9.14 10.52 5.20
C LYS A 104 9.03 9.11 4.61
N LYS A 105 8.24 8.23 5.22
CA LYS A 105 8.01 6.88 4.68
C LYS A 105 7.31 6.91 3.31
N GLU A 106 6.41 7.87 3.09
CA GLU A 106 5.79 8.09 1.79
C GLU A 106 6.83 8.50 0.74
N GLN A 107 7.73 9.42 1.10
CA GLN A 107 8.82 9.84 0.23
C GLN A 107 9.75 8.67 -0.12
N ASP A 108 10.20 7.89 0.86
CA ASP A 108 11.03 6.71 0.65
C ASP A 108 10.34 5.69 -0.29
N LEU A 109 9.01 5.54 -0.19
CA LEU A 109 8.24 4.70 -1.12
C LEU A 109 8.17 5.28 -2.53
N ASN A 110 8.01 6.60 -2.68
CA ASN A 110 8.02 7.25 -4.00
C ASN A 110 9.35 7.03 -4.72
N ASP A 111 10.47 7.21 -4.01
CA ASP A 111 11.80 6.98 -4.56
C ASP A 111 11.97 5.51 -5.02
N ASN A 112 11.48 4.56 -4.22
CA ASN A 112 11.48 3.14 -4.58
C ASN A 112 10.58 2.85 -5.80
N ILE A 113 9.40 3.47 -5.88
CA ILE A 113 8.49 3.32 -7.03
C ILE A 113 9.16 3.85 -8.30
N ASP A 114 9.81 5.00 -8.23
CA ASP A 114 10.50 5.60 -9.37
C ASP A 114 11.73 4.78 -9.79
N GLN A 115 12.47 4.22 -8.83
CA GLN A 115 13.52 3.26 -9.13
C GLN A 115 12.97 2.04 -9.87
N ILE A 116 11.88 1.42 -9.40
CA ILE A 116 11.26 0.26 -10.08
C ILE A 116 10.77 0.62 -11.48
N LYS A 117 10.15 1.80 -11.67
CA LYS A 117 9.74 2.29 -13.00
C LYS A 117 10.95 2.43 -13.93
N ASN A 118 12.04 2.97 -13.43
CA ASN A 118 13.29 3.10 -14.18
C ASN A 118 13.86 1.71 -14.55
N GLU A 119 13.85 0.76 -13.63
CA GLU A 119 14.28 -0.63 -13.89
C GLU A 119 13.42 -1.30 -14.98
N ILE A 120 12.10 -1.07 -14.99
CA ILE A 120 11.18 -1.59 -16.04
C ILE A 120 11.52 -1.01 -17.43
N ILE A 121 11.96 0.25 -17.49
CA ILE A 121 12.38 0.88 -18.75
C ILE A 121 13.77 0.36 -19.14
N GLU A 122 14.68 0.26 -18.17
CA GLU A 122 16.06 -0.13 -18.38
C GLU A 122 16.18 -1.59 -18.83
N VAL A 123 15.42 -2.52 -18.25
CA VAL A 123 15.43 -3.94 -18.67
C VAL A 123 15.00 -4.13 -20.14
N LYS A 124 14.18 -3.22 -20.69
CA LYS A 124 13.80 -3.25 -22.11
C LYS A 124 14.90 -2.72 -23.02
N ARG A 125 15.78 -1.85 -22.51
CA ARG A 125 16.88 -1.21 -23.27
C ARG A 125 18.18 -2.02 -23.16
N ASN A 126 18.50 -2.45 -21.94
CA ASN A 126 19.72 -3.17 -21.55
C ASN A 126 19.36 -4.39 -20.69
N PRO A 127 18.73 -5.42 -21.27
CA PRO A 127 18.37 -6.66 -20.58
C PRO A 127 19.59 -7.42 -20.01
N ASP A 128 20.77 -7.27 -20.60
CA ASP A 128 22.02 -7.89 -20.15
C ASP A 128 22.37 -7.54 -18.69
N LYS A 129 22.05 -6.31 -18.26
CA LYS A 129 22.25 -5.83 -16.88
C LYS A 129 21.47 -6.65 -15.85
N TYR A 130 20.39 -7.29 -16.29
CA TYR A 130 19.49 -8.09 -15.45
C TYR A 130 19.67 -9.60 -15.67
N GLY A 131 20.79 -10.02 -16.27
CA GLY A 131 21.09 -11.43 -16.52
C GLY A 131 20.26 -12.06 -17.64
N ILE A 132 19.66 -11.23 -18.50
CA ILE A 132 18.94 -11.67 -19.69
C ILE A 132 19.86 -11.45 -20.89
N GLU A 133 20.65 -12.48 -21.20
CA GLU A 133 21.60 -12.50 -22.33
C GLU A 133 20.88 -12.24 -23.67
N ASP A 134 21.54 -11.51 -24.57
CA ASP A 134 21.13 -11.23 -25.97
C ASP A 134 19.81 -10.48 -26.13
N GLY A 135 19.38 -9.70 -25.13
CA GLY A 135 18.05 -9.12 -25.18
C GLY A 135 17.87 -7.85 -26.05
N LYS A 136 18.90 -7.40 -26.77
CA LYS A 136 18.84 -6.18 -27.60
C LYS A 136 18.24 -6.50 -28.97
N GLY A 137 17.11 -5.87 -29.29
CA GLY A 137 16.47 -6.05 -30.61
C GLY A 137 15.68 -7.36 -30.75
N LEU A 138 15.48 -8.10 -29.66
CA LEU A 138 14.79 -9.41 -29.60
C LEU A 138 13.54 -9.50 -30.46
N LYS A 139 12.68 -8.47 -30.40
CA LYS A 139 11.41 -8.49 -31.14
C LYS A 139 11.65 -8.51 -32.65
N ALA A 140 12.56 -7.67 -33.14
CA ALA A 140 12.85 -7.60 -34.57
C ALA A 140 13.52 -8.89 -35.06
N GLN A 141 14.49 -9.39 -34.29
CA GLN A 141 15.18 -10.65 -34.57
C GLN A 141 14.23 -11.85 -34.57
N PHE A 142 13.35 -11.95 -33.58
CA PHE A 142 12.30 -12.96 -33.53
C PHE A 142 11.38 -12.91 -34.77
N TYR A 143 10.89 -11.73 -35.17
CA TYR A 143 10.00 -11.63 -36.33
C TYR A 143 10.70 -11.91 -37.66
N ILE A 144 11.96 -11.49 -37.81
CA ILE A 144 12.79 -11.84 -38.98
C ILE A 144 13.00 -13.35 -39.04
N GLY A 145 13.36 -13.97 -37.90
CA GLY A 145 13.52 -15.41 -37.79
C GLY A 145 12.22 -16.15 -38.10
N LEU A 146 11.08 -15.70 -37.59
CA LEU A 146 9.77 -16.28 -37.87
C LEU A 146 9.39 -16.17 -39.35
N PHE A 147 9.67 -15.02 -39.97
CA PHE A 147 9.45 -14.78 -41.40
C PHE A 147 10.29 -15.72 -42.28
N LEU A 148 11.52 -16.05 -41.87
CA LEU A 148 12.36 -17.04 -42.54
C LEU A 148 11.90 -18.48 -42.23
N LEU A 149 11.51 -18.77 -40.99
CA LEU A 149 11.14 -20.11 -40.53
C LEU A 149 9.89 -20.63 -41.23
N LEU A 150 8.87 -19.79 -41.44
CA LEU A 150 7.59 -20.18 -42.04
C LEU A 150 7.76 -20.80 -43.45
N PRO A 151 8.36 -20.12 -44.45
CA PRO A 151 8.53 -20.69 -45.78
C PRO A 151 9.45 -21.91 -45.78
N ILE A 152 10.48 -21.96 -44.93
CA ILE A 152 11.37 -23.13 -44.84
C ILE A 152 10.60 -24.32 -44.24
N THR A 153 9.76 -24.10 -43.23
CA THR A 153 8.91 -25.16 -42.64
C THR A 153 7.95 -25.72 -43.68
N LEU A 154 7.34 -24.84 -44.50
CA LEU A 154 6.46 -25.25 -45.59
C LEU A 154 7.22 -26.05 -46.64
N TYR A 155 8.42 -25.61 -47.01
CA TYR A 155 9.29 -26.34 -47.94
C TYR A 155 9.62 -27.74 -47.41
N VAL A 156 10.08 -27.85 -46.15
CA VAL A 156 10.42 -29.13 -45.52
C VAL A 156 9.21 -30.07 -45.51
N LEU A 157 8.02 -29.53 -45.23
CA LEU A 157 6.76 -30.28 -45.26
C LEU A 157 6.46 -30.83 -46.66
N VAL A 158 6.49 -29.97 -47.68
CA VAL A 158 6.20 -30.38 -49.07
C VAL A 158 7.25 -31.36 -49.58
N PHE A 159 8.53 -31.11 -49.31
CA PHE A 159 9.62 -31.99 -49.69
C PHE A 159 9.46 -33.39 -49.09
N TYR A 160 9.28 -33.52 -47.78
CA TYR A 160 9.19 -34.83 -47.15
C TYR A 160 7.91 -35.58 -47.50
N ILE A 161 6.79 -34.89 -47.75
CA ILE A 161 5.58 -35.52 -48.30
C ILE A 161 5.89 -36.10 -49.69
N SER A 162 6.46 -35.29 -50.58
CA SER A 162 6.74 -35.68 -51.95
C SER A 162 7.81 -36.78 -52.06
N ALA A 163 8.93 -36.61 -51.37
CA ALA A 163 10.04 -37.56 -51.38
C ALA A 163 9.63 -38.91 -50.76
N SER A 164 8.85 -38.90 -49.68
CA SER A 164 8.35 -40.14 -49.08
C SER A 164 7.38 -40.85 -50.01
N TYR A 165 6.43 -40.13 -50.61
CA TYR A 165 5.53 -40.70 -51.61
C TYR A 165 6.30 -41.31 -52.78
N SER A 166 7.31 -40.60 -53.28
CA SER A 166 8.13 -41.04 -54.42
C SER A 166 8.97 -42.28 -54.08
N ALA A 167 9.62 -42.27 -52.91
CA ALA A 167 10.43 -43.39 -52.44
C ALA A 167 9.60 -44.66 -52.20
N PHE A 168 8.45 -44.55 -51.53
CA PHE A 168 7.67 -45.70 -51.09
C PHE A 168 6.62 -46.17 -52.11
N PHE A 169 5.93 -45.25 -52.79
CA PHE A 169 4.67 -45.57 -53.49
C PHE A 169 4.64 -45.20 -54.98
N LYS A 170 5.41 -44.20 -55.43
CA LYS A 170 5.38 -43.79 -56.85
C LYS A 170 5.97 -44.86 -57.77
N GLU A 171 5.25 -45.14 -58.85
CA GLU A 171 5.74 -45.87 -60.03
C GLU A 171 6.00 -44.84 -61.15
N PHE A 172 7.20 -44.84 -61.72
CA PHE A 172 7.59 -43.83 -62.71
C PHE A 172 7.01 -44.16 -64.08
N ALA A 173 6.18 -43.25 -64.61
CA ALA A 173 5.63 -43.32 -65.95
C ALA A 173 5.88 -41.97 -66.66
N ASN A 174 7.09 -41.82 -67.22
CA ASN A 174 7.55 -40.72 -68.10
C ASN A 174 7.95 -39.37 -67.45
N ASP A 175 8.28 -39.33 -66.16
CA ASP A 175 8.52 -38.07 -65.44
C ASP A 175 9.98 -37.59 -65.40
N SER A 176 10.16 -36.27 -65.48
CA SER A 176 11.44 -35.58 -65.23
C SER A 176 11.89 -35.67 -63.76
N LEU A 177 13.20 -35.53 -63.50
CA LEU A 177 13.80 -35.53 -62.15
C LEU A 177 13.04 -34.64 -61.14
N THR A 178 12.58 -33.46 -61.58
CA THR A 178 11.80 -32.54 -60.73
C THR A 178 10.47 -33.15 -60.27
N ALA A 179 9.80 -33.91 -61.13
CA ALA A 179 8.56 -34.62 -60.80
C ALA A 179 8.82 -35.89 -59.97
N ALA A 180 10.06 -36.38 -59.93
CA ALA A 180 10.50 -37.45 -59.04
C ALA A 180 10.74 -36.98 -57.60
N ILE A 181 11.13 -35.72 -57.42
CA ILE A 181 11.47 -35.13 -56.12
C ILE A 181 10.32 -34.27 -55.57
N PHE A 182 9.60 -33.55 -56.44
CA PHE A 182 8.45 -32.69 -56.15
C PHE A 182 7.24 -33.10 -56.98
N ASP A 183 6.60 -34.19 -56.59
CA ASP A 183 5.33 -34.63 -57.15
C ASP A 183 4.20 -33.73 -56.61
N ALA A 184 3.62 -32.94 -57.52
CA ALA A 184 2.57 -31.96 -57.20
C ALA A 184 1.29 -32.61 -56.65
N ASP A 185 1.06 -33.88 -56.96
CA ASP A 185 -0.09 -34.65 -56.52
C ASP A 185 0.27 -35.70 -55.47
N ALA A 186 1.49 -35.71 -54.91
CA ALA A 186 1.94 -36.70 -53.91
C ALA A 186 0.92 -36.94 -52.79
N LEU A 187 0.38 -35.86 -52.23
CA LEU A 187 -0.62 -35.93 -51.17
C LEU A 187 -1.93 -36.53 -51.69
N ASN A 188 -2.45 -36.05 -52.83
CA ASN A 188 -3.69 -36.55 -53.41
C ASN A 188 -3.57 -38.02 -53.82
N ASN A 189 -2.45 -38.40 -54.42
CA ASN A 189 -2.19 -39.74 -54.93
C ASN A 189 -1.99 -40.75 -53.79
N SER A 190 -1.31 -40.35 -52.70
CA SER A 190 -1.19 -41.21 -51.52
C SER A 190 -2.56 -41.55 -50.90
N PHE A 191 -3.47 -40.58 -50.76
CA PHE A 191 -4.82 -40.84 -50.26
C PHE A 191 -5.71 -41.59 -51.24
N LYS A 192 -5.52 -41.41 -52.55
CA LYS A 192 -6.22 -42.20 -53.58
C LYS A 192 -5.78 -43.67 -53.56
N ALA A 193 -4.50 -43.93 -53.28
CA ALA A 193 -3.98 -45.29 -53.18
C ALA A 193 -4.48 -45.98 -51.91
N SER A 194 -4.30 -45.37 -50.73
CA SER A 194 -4.85 -45.87 -49.47
C SER A 194 -4.83 -44.81 -48.38
N TRP A 195 -5.82 -44.86 -47.48
CA TRP A 195 -5.83 -44.02 -46.28
C TRP A 195 -4.55 -44.16 -45.45
N LEU A 196 -4.04 -45.39 -45.29
CA LEU A 196 -2.81 -45.64 -44.51
C LEU A 196 -1.58 -45.01 -45.15
N GLU A 197 -1.50 -45.02 -46.48
CA GLU A 197 -0.39 -44.41 -47.22
C GLU A 197 -0.44 -42.89 -47.10
N GLY A 198 -1.63 -42.29 -47.23
CA GLY A 198 -1.82 -40.86 -47.02
C GLY A 198 -1.41 -40.41 -45.61
N VAL A 199 -1.82 -41.14 -44.57
CA VAL A 199 -1.41 -40.84 -43.18
C VAL A 199 0.10 -40.99 -42.99
N LEU A 200 0.71 -42.06 -43.53
CA LEU A 200 2.15 -42.29 -43.41
C LEU A 200 2.94 -41.14 -44.05
N VAL A 201 2.61 -40.76 -45.28
CA VAL A 201 3.30 -39.69 -46.00
C VAL A 201 3.16 -38.33 -45.30
N VAL A 202 1.99 -38.03 -44.74
CA VAL A 202 1.75 -36.79 -43.97
C VAL A 202 2.51 -36.77 -42.65
N THR A 203 2.68 -37.92 -41.99
CA THR A 203 3.30 -37.98 -40.65
C THR A 203 4.83 -37.95 -40.69
N ILE A 204 5.48 -38.43 -41.76
CA ILE A 204 6.94 -38.42 -41.90
C ILE A 204 7.56 -37.01 -41.70
N PRO A 205 7.08 -35.93 -42.34
CA PRO A 205 7.57 -34.59 -42.08
C PRO A 205 7.58 -34.19 -40.60
N PHE A 206 6.58 -34.61 -39.82
CA PHE A 206 6.51 -34.30 -38.39
C PHE A 206 7.55 -35.06 -37.56
N VAL A 207 7.99 -36.25 -38.00
CA VAL A 207 9.11 -36.95 -37.38
C VAL A 207 10.39 -36.13 -37.54
N PHE A 208 10.65 -35.60 -38.75
CA PHE A 208 11.80 -34.73 -39.00
C PHE A 208 11.72 -33.42 -38.23
N MET A 209 10.56 -32.73 -38.24
CA MET A 209 10.35 -31.53 -37.44
C MET A 209 10.55 -31.80 -35.94
N GLY A 210 10.04 -32.93 -35.45
CA GLY A 210 10.24 -33.40 -34.07
C GLY A 210 11.72 -33.62 -33.74
N LEU A 211 12.49 -34.21 -34.66
CA LEU A 211 13.94 -34.35 -34.49
C LEU A 211 14.64 -32.99 -34.38
N GLY A 212 14.21 -31.98 -35.13
CA GLY A 212 14.85 -30.65 -35.04
C GLY A 212 14.51 -29.93 -33.74
N TYR A 213 13.31 -30.15 -33.20
CA TYR A 213 12.98 -29.73 -31.83
C TYR A 213 13.87 -30.43 -30.79
N VAL A 214 14.12 -31.74 -30.96
CA VAL A 214 15.05 -32.48 -30.07
C VAL A 214 16.48 -31.94 -30.17
N ILE A 215 16.94 -31.55 -31.37
CA ILE A 215 18.25 -30.91 -31.57
C ILE A 215 18.33 -29.61 -30.74
N HIS A 216 17.33 -28.74 -30.83
CA HIS A 216 17.26 -27.52 -30.00
C HIS A 216 17.33 -27.83 -28.50
N MET A 217 16.59 -28.85 -28.04
CA MET A 217 16.60 -29.26 -26.63
C MET A 217 17.96 -29.80 -26.16
N VAL A 218 18.66 -30.57 -27.00
CA VAL A 218 19.99 -31.11 -26.69
C VAL A 218 21.06 -30.01 -26.71
N GLN A 219 20.94 -29.03 -27.59
CA GLN A 219 21.86 -27.88 -27.69
C GLN A 219 21.89 -27.02 -26.42
N LYS A 220 20.81 -26.99 -25.63
CA LYS A 220 20.77 -26.25 -24.35
C LYS A 220 21.66 -26.83 -23.27
N GLY A 221 21.92 -28.14 -23.30
CA GLY A 221 22.72 -28.80 -22.27
C GLY A 221 24.21 -28.70 -22.55
N LYS A 222 25.02 -28.35 -21.54
CA LYS A 222 26.49 -28.31 -21.65
C LYS A 222 27.12 -29.72 -21.46
N GLY A 223 28.19 -30.02 -22.20
CA GLY A 223 29.05 -31.19 -21.97
C GLY A 223 29.17 -32.18 -23.15
N LEU A 224 30.20 -33.03 -23.10
CA LEU A 224 30.58 -33.99 -24.16
C LEU A 224 29.44 -34.96 -24.54
N LYS A 225 28.61 -35.35 -23.58
CA LYS A 225 27.46 -36.26 -23.80
C LYS A 225 26.42 -35.65 -24.76
N ASN A 226 26.20 -34.34 -24.70
CA ASN A 226 25.22 -33.67 -25.56
C ASN A 226 25.78 -33.46 -26.97
N ILE A 227 27.10 -33.26 -27.10
CA ILE A 227 27.78 -33.24 -28.39
C ILE A 227 27.61 -34.60 -29.10
N PHE A 228 27.85 -35.71 -28.41
CA PHE A 228 27.65 -37.04 -29.00
C PHE A 228 26.19 -37.28 -29.41
N ARG A 229 25.21 -36.90 -28.57
CA ARG A 229 23.79 -36.99 -28.91
C ARG A 229 23.44 -36.15 -30.14
N MET A 230 23.98 -34.94 -30.25
CA MET A 230 23.76 -34.07 -31.41
C MET A 230 24.32 -34.67 -32.70
N ILE A 231 25.55 -35.22 -32.66
CA ILE A 231 26.14 -35.93 -33.81
C ILE A 231 25.27 -37.13 -34.19
N ALA A 232 24.83 -37.93 -33.22
CA ALA A 232 23.97 -39.08 -33.48
C ALA A 232 22.64 -38.68 -34.14
N LEU A 233 22.04 -37.56 -33.73
CA LEU A 233 20.82 -37.04 -34.36
C LEU A 233 21.07 -36.61 -35.81
N PHE A 234 22.14 -35.84 -36.09
CA PHE A 234 22.47 -35.45 -37.46
C PHE A 234 22.80 -36.64 -38.36
N VAL A 235 23.56 -37.62 -37.85
CA VAL A 235 23.86 -38.86 -38.57
C VAL A 235 22.57 -39.64 -38.86
N THR A 236 21.66 -39.74 -37.88
CA THR A 236 20.38 -40.42 -38.08
C THR A 236 19.57 -39.76 -39.19
N THR A 237 19.41 -38.43 -39.15
CA THR A 237 18.69 -37.69 -40.19
C THR A 237 19.35 -37.84 -41.56
N PHE A 238 20.69 -37.74 -41.63
CA PHE A 238 21.44 -37.95 -42.87
C PHE A 238 21.21 -39.34 -43.47
N LEU A 239 21.22 -40.38 -42.63
CA LEU A 239 20.96 -41.75 -43.08
C LEU A 239 19.54 -41.92 -43.61
N PHE A 240 18.55 -41.31 -42.97
CA PHE A 240 17.17 -41.32 -43.47
C PHE A 240 17.04 -40.63 -44.84
N ASP A 241 17.66 -39.47 -45.02
CA ASP A 241 17.63 -38.76 -46.31
C ASP A 241 18.41 -39.51 -47.38
N ALA A 242 19.53 -40.14 -47.04
CA ALA A 242 20.28 -41.01 -47.94
C ALA A 242 19.47 -42.26 -48.34
N LEU A 243 18.65 -42.81 -47.44
CA LEU A 243 17.74 -43.91 -47.76
C LEU A 243 16.64 -43.47 -48.73
N LEU A 244 16.04 -42.29 -48.51
CA LEU A 244 15.05 -41.73 -49.45
C LEU A 244 15.67 -41.49 -50.82
N ALA A 245 16.84 -40.85 -50.86
CA ALA A 245 17.59 -40.62 -52.10
C ALA A 245 17.94 -41.91 -52.82
N TYR A 246 18.45 -42.92 -52.10
CA TYR A 246 18.79 -44.22 -52.68
C TYR A 246 17.58 -44.89 -53.32
N GLN A 247 16.41 -44.83 -52.68
CA GLN A 247 15.20 -45.49 -53.18
C GLN A 247 14.58 -44.75 -54.37
N ILE A 248 14.56 -43.42 -54.34
CA ILE A 248 14.09 -42.63 -55.49
C ILE A 248 15.03 -42.85 -56.68
N GLU A 249 16.34 -42.76 -56.46
CA GLU A 249 17.33 -42.95 -57.53
C GLU A 249 17.30 -44.38 -58.07
N LYS A 250 17.12 -45.39 -57.21
CA LYS A 250 16.92 -46.77 -57.66
C LYS A 250 15.77 -46.88 -58.65
N LYS A 251 14.64 -46.25 -58.34
CA LYS A 251 13.45 -46.28 -59.19
C LYS A 251 13.67 -45.53 -60.51
N ILE A 252 14.40 -44.41 -60.49
CA ILE A 252 14.81 -43.68 -61.69
C ILE A 252 15.74 -44.54 -62.56
N TYR A 253 16.77 -45.15 -61.96
CA TYR A 253 17.69 -46.05 -62.64
C TYR A 253 16.96 -47.27 -63.23
N GLU A 254 16.06 -47.91 -62.47
CA GLU A 254 15.28 -49.06 -62.95
C GLU A 254 14.33 -48.72 -64.09
N PHE A 255 13.88 -47.47 -64.17
CA PHE A 255 13.09 -46.96 -65.29
C PHE A 255 13.95 -46.69 -66.54
N ASN A 256 15.15 -46.13 -66.36
CA ASN A 256 16.05 -45.75 -67.46
C ASN A 256 16.97 -46.88 -67.96
N LYS A 257 17.10 -47.98 -67.20
CA LYS A 257 18.03 -49.07 -67.53
C LYS A 257 17.65 -49.79 -68.82
N THR A 258 18.66 -50.16 -69.58
CA THR A 258 18.54 -51.04 -70.76
C THR A 258 18.81 -52.50 -70.39
N THR A 259 18.58 -53.44 -71.32
CA THR A 259 18.78 -54.88 -71.09
C THR A 259 20.21 -55.25 -70.69
N ASP A 260 21.20 -54.41 -71.04
CA ASP A 260 22.63 -54.61 -70.74
C ASP A 260 23.12 -53.85 -69.49
N SER A 261 22.23 -53.13 -68.81
CA SER A 261 22.60 -52.31 -67.66
C SER A 261 22.89 -53.16 -66.41
N ALA A 262 23.92 -52.78 -65.66
CA ALA A 262 24.29 -53.47 -64.42
C ALA A 262 23.18 -53.36 -63.36
N PRO A 263 23.09 -54.32 -62.42
CA PRO A 263 22.17 -54.20 -61.30
C PRO A 263 22.53 -53.01 -60.40
N TYR A 264 21.51 -52.22 -60.04
CA TYR A 264 21.66 -51.04 -59.21
C TYR A 264 22.30 -51.39 -57.86
N ASN A 265 23.29 -50.59 -57.46
CA ASN A 265 24.03 -50.76 -56.22
C ASN A 265 24.49 -49.39 -55.70
N LEU A 266 25.08 -49.38 -54.50
CA LEU A 266 25.52 -48.16 -53.83
C LEU A 266 26.57 -47.36 -54.63
N ASN A 267 27.45 -48.02 -55.39
CA ASN A 267 28.45 -47.31 -56.19
C ASN A 267 27.83 -46.54 -57.35
N ILE A 268 26.77 -47.10 -57.98
CA ILE A 268 26.01 -46.41 -59.01
C ILE A 268 25.28 -45.22 -58.38
N ALA A 269 24.56 -45.45 -57.27
CA ALA A 269 23.85 -44.40 -56.55
C ALA A 269 24.74 -43.19 -56.20
N LEU A 270 25.94 -43.43 -55.67
CA LEU A 270 26.89 -42.37 -55.30
C LEU A 270 27.49 -41.64 -56.51
N GLY A 271 27.44 -42.25 -57.70
CA GLY A 271 27.93 -41.68 -58.95
C GLY A 271 26.92 -40.75 -59.64
N GLU A 272 25.63 -40.89 -59.33
CA GLU A 272 24.56 -40.07 -59.93
C GLU A 272 24.37 -38.74 -59.19
N ALA A 273 24.13 -37.67 -59.95
CA ALA A 273 23.97 -36.33 -59.38
C ALA A 273 22.63 -36.19 -58.64
N GLU A 274 21.62 -36.89 -59.13
CA GLU A 274 20.25 -36.99 -58.64
C GLU A 274 20.19 -37.42 -57.17
N PHE A 275 20.97 -38.45 -56.82
CA PHE A 275 21.10 -38.93 -55.44
C PHE A 275 21.55 -37.81 -54.49
N TRP A 276 22.59 -37.06 -54.87
CA TRP A 276 23.11 -35.94 -54.06
C TRP A 276 22.16 -34.75 -54.04
N MET A 277 21.44 -34.49 -55.13
CA MET A 277 20.43 -33.43 -55.21
C MET A 277 19.27 -33.68 -54.25
N ILE A 278 18.82 -34.93 -54.10
CA ILE A 278 17.76 -35.29 -53.13
C ILE A 278 18.25 -35.09 -51.69
N ILE A 279 19.46 -35.56 -51.38
CA ILE A 279 20.07 -35.35 -50.05
C ILE A 279 20.24 -33.86 -49.77
N PHE A 280 20.70 -33.08 -50.74
CA PHE A 280 20.87 -31.65 -50.57
C PHE A 280 19.52 -30.94 -50.33
N ALA A 281 18.49 -31.29 -51.12
CA ALA A 281 17.15 -30.74 -51.00
C ALA A 281 16.46 -31.09 -49.67
N GLY A 282 16.82 -32.21 -49.04
CA GLY A 282 16.34 -32.60 -47.71
C GLY A 282 17.27 -32.14 -46.58
N PHE A 283 18.43 -32.78 -46.46
CA PHE A 283 19.29 -32.74 -45.28
C PHE A 283 19.88 -31.36 -45.03
N VAL A 284 20.36 -30.69 -46.08
CA VAL A 284 20.96 -29.35 -45.93
C VAL A 284 19.89 -28.33 -45.58
N VAL A 285 18.74 -28.38 -46.24
CA VAL A 285 17.61 -27.48 -45.92
C VAL A 285 17.06 -27.77 -44.52
N TYR A 286 17.05 -29.02 -44.09
CA TYR A 286 16.72 -29.42 -42.74
C TYR A 286 17.68 -28.84 -41.69
N ILE A 287 19.00 -28.85 -41.94
CA ILE A 287 19.96 -28.20 -41.06
C ILE A 287 19.67 -26.70 -40.96
N ILE A 288 19.45 -26.03 -42.09
CA ILE A 288 19.10 -24.60 -42.12
C ILE A 288 17.83 -24.35 -41.31
N TRP A 289 16.79 -25.17 -41.51
CA TRP A 289 15.54 -25.11 -40.75
C TRP A 289 15.79 -25.24 -39.25
N GLY A 290 16.56 -26.24 -38.82
CA GLY A 290 16.88 -26.48 -37.41
C GLY A 290 17.65 -25.32 -36.76
N LEU A 291 18.59 -24.70 -37.50
CA LEU A 291 19.34 -23.53 -37.02
C LEU A 291 18.45 -22.28 -36.89
N VAL A 292 17.60 -22.01 -37.89
CA VAL A 292 16.64 -20.90 -37.85
C VAL A 292 15.61 -21.12 -36.74
N PHE A 293 15.14 -22.36 -36.56
CA PHE A 293 14.24 -22.74 -35.48
C PHE A 293 14.87 -22.52 -34.10
N ASP A 294 16.10 -22.99 -33.88
CA ASP A 294 16.83 -22.79 -32.63
C ASP A 294 16.99 -21.30 -32.30
N PHE A 295 17.34 -20.48 -33.31
CA PHE A 295 17.42 -19.04 -33.18
C PHE A 295 16.08 -18.43 -32.74
N VAL A 296 14.99 -18.72 -33.45
CA VAL A 296 13.63 -18.21 -33.12
C VAL A 296 13.21 -18.62 -31.70
N MET A 297 13.50 -19.86 -31.30
CA MET A 297 13.15 -20.37 -29.97
C MET A 297 13.94 -19.65 -28.86
N LYS A 298 15.24 -19.40 -29.05
CA LYS A 298 16.05 -18.63 -28.10
C LYS A 298 15.52 -17.20 -27.92
N GLU A 299 15.21 -16.54 -29.03
CA GLU A 299 14.64 -15.19 -29.01
C GLU A 299 13.29 -15.15 -28.26
N PHE A 300 12.43 -16.15 -28.50
CA PHE A 300 11.15 -16.27 -27.80
C PHE A 300 11.31 -16.41 -26.28
N GLU A 301 12.22 -17.27 -25.82
CA GLU A 301 12.49 -17.47 -24.40
C GLU A 301 12.99 -16.20 -23.71
N ASN A 302 13.85 -15.45 -24.38
CA ASN A 302 14.36 -14.19 -23.86
C ASN A 302 13.27 -13.11 -23.78
N ILE A 303 12.36 -13.05 -24.76
CA ILE A 303 11.17 -12.17 -24.69
C ILE A 303 10.29 -12.53 -23.48
N ASP A 304 10.10 -13.82 -23.22
CA ASP A 304 9.27 -14.27 -22.10
C ASP A 304 9.92 -13.96 -20.74
N LYS A 305 11.24 -14.13 -20.60
CA LYS A 305 11.99 -13.71 -19.39
C LYS A 305 11.82 -12.22 -19.09
N ILE A 306 11.94 -11.35 -20.11
CA ILE A 306 11.73 -9.90 -19.94
C ILE A 306 10.28 -9.63 -19.51
N ARG A 307 9.31 -10.31 -20.12
CA ARG A 307 7.89 -10.16 -19.76
C ARG A 307 7.61 -10.60 -18.33
N ALA A 308 8.17 -11.73 -17.91
CA ALA A 308 8.06 -12.25 -16.55
C ALA A 308 8.70 -11.29 -15.53
N PHE A 309 9.89 -10.77 -15.82
CA PHE A 309 10.56 -9.77 -14.97
C PHE A 309 9.71 -8.50 -14.82
N ILE A 310 9.20 -7.95 -15.93
CA ILE A 310 8.33 -6.77 -15.90
C ILE A 310 7.04 -7.05 -15.13
N ARG A 311 6.45 -8.23 -15.26
CA ARG A 311 5.24 -8.61 -14.52
C ARG A 311 5.50 -8.62 -13.02
N GLY A 312 6.57 -9.27 -12.55
CA GLY A 312 6.92 -9.27 -11.13
C GLY A 312 7.18 -7.87 -10.58
N LYS A 313 7.86 -7.01 -11.35
CA LYS A 313 8.07 -5.60 -10.96
C LYS A 313 6.78 -4.79 -10.90
N LYS A 314 5.81 -5.05 -11.80
CA LYS A 314 4.49 -4.41 -11.78
C LYS A 314 3.64 -4.85 -10.59
N GLU A 315 3.68 -6.13 -10.21
CA GLU A 315 3.01 -6.64 -9.01
C GLU A 315 3.57 -5.95 -7.76
N ASN A 316 4.90 -5.86 -7.63
CA ASN A 316 5.54 -5.12 -6.54
C ASN A 316 5.12 -3.64 -6.51
N LEU A 317 4.95 -3.02 -7.68
CA LEU A 317 4.53 -1.61 -7.77
C LEU A 317 3.10 -1.43 -7.24
N LEU A 318 2.18 -2.36 -7.54
CA LEU A 318 0.82 -2.32 -7.00
C LEU A 318 0.80 -2.43 -5.47
N ASP A 319 1.64 -3.29 -4.90
CA ASP A 319 1.72 -3.45 -3.44
C ASP A 319 2.35 -2.22 -2.77
N LEU A 320 3.36 -1.61 -3.39
CA LEU A 320 3.95 -0.36 -2.90
C LEU A 320 2.95 0.81 -3.00
N GLU A 321 2.13 0.89 -4.05
CA GLU A 321 1.09 1.93 -4.19
C GLU A 321 0.00 1.79 -3.12
N LYS A 322 -0.39 0.56 -2.77
CA LYS A 322 -1.30 0.31 -1.63
C LYS A 322 -0.68 0.79 -0.32
N LEU A 323 0.57 0.40 -0.05
CA LEU A 323 1.27 0.78 1.17
C LEU A 323 1.45 2.31 1.28
N LYS A 324 1.72 2.98 0.15
CA LYS A 324 1.77 4.44 0.07
C LYS A 324 0.43 5.06 0.48
N THR A 325 -0.66 4.54 -0.06
CA THR A 325 -2.02 5.00 0.27
C THR A 325 -2.32 4.86 1.76
N ASP A 326 -1.91 3.75 2.38
CA ASP A 326 -2.06 3.53 3.82
C ASP A 326 -1.29 4.56 4.66
N TYR A 327 -0.07 4.94 4.25
CA TYR A 327 0.71 5.96 4.94
C TYR A 327 0.10 7.36 4.77
N ILE A 328 -0.42 7.69 3.58
CA ILE A 328 -1.15 8.95 3.34
C ILE A 328 -2.38 9.02 4.25
N ASN A 329 -3.17 7.94 4.33
CA ASN A 329 -4.35 7.89 5.19
C ASN A 329 -3.99 8.07 6.67
N LYS A 330 -2.95 7.38 7.16
CA LYS A 330 -2.46 7.55 8.53
C LYS A 330 -1.98 8.97 8.82
N ALA A 331 -1.25 9.59 7.90
CA ALA A 331 -0.82 10.98 8.05
C ALA A 331 -2.03 11.93 8.11
N ASN A 332 -3.06 11.70 7.30
CA ASN A 332 -4.30 12.48 7.32
C ASN A 332 -5.10 12.30 8.62
N ASP A 333 -5.13 11.08 9.19
CA ASP A 333 -5.77 10.83 10.50
C ASP A 333 -5.09 11.65 11.61
N PHE A 334 -3.75 11.70 11.63
CA PHE A 334 -3.02 12.54 12.58
C PHE A 334 -3.24 14.05 12.32
N LYS A 335 -3.35 14.48 11.06
CA LYS A 335 -3.74 15.87 10.72
C LYS A 335 -5.11 16.22 11.29
N GLY A 336 -6.09 15.31 11.20
CA GLY A 336 -7.40 15.48 11.83
C GLY A 336 -7.34 15.56 13.37
N GLN A 337 -6.50 14.74 13.99
CA GLN A 337 -6.27 14.81 15.44
C GLN A 337 -5.65 16.14 15.87
N ILE A 338 -4.69 16.67 15.10
CA ILE A 338 -4.09 17.99 15.35
C ILE A 338 -5.15 19.10 15.39
N VAL A 339 -6.08 19.11 14.43
CA VAL A 339 -7.16 20.11 14.39
C VAL A 339 -8.02 20.02 15.66
N THR A 340 -8.39 18.80 16.07
CA THR A 340 -9.17 18.56 17.29
C THR A 340 -8.43 19.01 18.55
N ILE A 341 -7.14 18.66 18.68
CA ILE A 341 -6.31 19.03 19.83
C ILE A 341 -6.11 20.55 19.89
N ASN A 342 -5.85 21.20 18.76
CA ASN A 342 -5.74 22.66 18.69
C ASN A 342 -7.05 23.36 19.08
N GLY A 343 -8.20 22.81 18.71
CA GLY A 343 -9.51 23.28 19.16
C GLY A 343 -9.62 23.24 20.69
N LYS A 344 -9.27 22.10 21.31
CA LYS A 344 -9.25 21.95 22.79
C LYS A 344 -8.27 22.89 23.47
N ILE A 345 -7.06 23.05 22.92
CA ILE A 345 -6.05 23.99 23.45
C ILE A 345 -6.58 25.41 23.43
N SER A 346 -7.30 25.79 22.36
CA SER A 346 -7.90 27.13 22.22
C SER A 346 -9.03 27.33 23.23
N GLU A 347 -9.89 26.33 23.43
CA GLU A 347 -10.96 26.39 24.45
C GLU A 347 -10.38 26.52 25.87
N LEU A 348 -9.35 25.72 26.20
CA LEU A 348 -8.66 25.80 27.49
C LEU A 348 -7.97 27.16 27.65
N GLN A 349 -7.39 27.72 26.59
CA GLN A 349 -6.80 29.05 26.62
C GLN A 349 -7.84 30.13 26.96
N LEU A 350 -9.04 30.06 26.36
CA LEU A 350 -10.14 30.97 26.69
C LEU A 350 -10.57 30.86 28.16
N LYS A 351 -10.57 29.65 28.75
CA LYS A 351 -10.85 29.44 30.18
C LYS A 351 -9.76 30.01 31.08
N ILE A 352 -8.49 29.86 30.68
CA ILE A 352 -7.32 30.40 31.40
C ILE A 352 -7.30 31.94 31.35
N ASP A 353 -7.64 32.53 30.19
CA ASP A 353 -7.68 33.99 30.00
C ASP A 353 -8.91 34.63 30.67
N GLY A 354 -9.96 33.82 30.87
CA GLY A 354 -11.18 34.19 31.58
C GLY A 354 -11.00 34.39 33.09
N PHE A 355 -12.08 34.81 33.76
CA PHE A 355 -12.16 34.95 35.20
C PHE A 355 -12.94 33.76 35.80
N VAL A 356 -12.38 33.11 36.81
CA VAL A 356 -13.01 31.94 37.45
C VAL A 356 -13.67 32.38 38.76
N PHE A 357 -14.99 32.35 38.82
CA PHE A 357 -15.76 32.74 40.00
C PHE A 357 -16.07 31.51 40.87
N PRO A 358 -15.63 31.46 42.14
CA PRO A 358 -15.87 30.34 43.03
C PRO A 358 -17.28 30.38 43.62
N VAL A 359 -18.21 29.69 42.95
CA VAL A 359 -19.64 29.67 43.30
C VAL A 359 -19.87 29.17 44.72
N LYS A 360 -19.19 28.09 45.12
CA LYS A 360 -19.34 27.51 46.46
C LYS A 360 -18.92 28.46 47.58
N GLU A 361 -17.84 29.21 47.37
CA GLU A 361 -17.36 30.17 48.36
C GLU A 361 -18.32 31.36 48.47
N TYR A 362 -18.80 31.88 47.33
CA TYR A 362 -19.83 32.92 47.36
C TYR A 362 -21.12 32.44 48.06
N LEU A 363 -21.62 31.25 47.73
CA LEU A 363 -22.83 30.70 48.37
C LEU A 363 -22.63 30.58 49.88
N HIS A 364 -21.46 30.13 50.33
CA HIS A 364 -21.14 30.07 51.75
C HIS A 364 -21.23 31.45 52.42
N TYR A 365 -20.64 32.49 51.81
CA TYR A 365 -20.71 33.86 52.35
C TYR A 365 -22.11 34.47 52.26
N HIS A 366 -22.86 34.17 51.20
CA HIS A 366 -24.27 34.57 51.05
C HIS A 366 -25.12 33.99 52.18
N HIS A 367 -24.95 32.70 52.49
CA HIS A 367 -25.65 32.05 53.60
C HIS A 367 -25.27 32.67 54.95
N GLN A 368 -23.98 32.90 55.23
CA GLN A 368 -23.55 33.53 56.48
C GLN A 368 -24.11 34.94 56.66
N TYR A 369 -24.10 35.74 55.59
CA TYR A 369 -24.65 37.10 55.62
C TYR A 369 -26.16 37.08 55.88
N LYS A 370 -26.87 36.17 55.21
CA LYS A 370 -28.32 35.95 55.40
C LYS A 370 -28.64 35.50 56.82
N GLU A 371 -27.91 34.55 57.38
CA GLU A 371 -28.08 34.09 58.76
C GLU A 371 -27.93 35.24 59.77
N GLY A 372 -26.91 36.09 59.60
CA GLY A 372 -26.72 37.29 60.43
C GLY A 372 -27.88 38.28 60.31
N TRP A 373 -28.37 38.50 59.07
CA TRP A 373 -29.51 39.37 58.82
C TRP A 373 -30.78 38.89 59.50
N PHE A 374 -31.06 37.59 59.43
CA PHE A 374 -32.25 36.96 60.00
C PHE A 374 -32.19 36.95 61.53
N GLN A 375 -31.01 36.72 62.11
CA GLN A 375 -30.83 36.80 63.55
C GLN A 375 -31.17 38.20 64.09
N ALA A 376 -30.69 39.27 63.43
CA ALA A 376 -31.00 40.64 63.84
C ALA A 376 -32.50 40.96 63.81
N ILE A 377 -33.24 40.46 62.81
CA ILE A 377 -34.71 40.60 62.74
C ILE A 377 -35.36 39.94 63.95
N ASN A 378 -34.87 38.76 64.32
CA ASN A 378 -35.42 38.00 65.44
C ASN A 378 -35.11 38.67 66.80
N THR A 379 -33.88 39.14 67.02
CA THR A 379 -33.41 39.57 68.35
C THR A 379 -33.52 41.06 68.62
N GLU A 380 -33.19 41.93 67.65
CA GLU A 380 -32.99 43.37 67.89
C GLU A 380 -34.18 44.23 67.43
N ILE A 381 -34.99 43.71 66.51
CA ILE A 381 -36.13 44.46 65.98
C ILE A 381 -37.37 44.20 66.84
N ALA A 382 -37.89 45.23 67.51
CA ALA A 382 -39.08 45.13 68.35
C ALA A 382 -40.37 45.20 67.51
N LEU A 383 -40.73 44.07 66.89
CA LEU A 383 -41.97 43.90 66.12
C LEU A 383 -42.83 42.75 66.67
N PRO A 384 -44.16 42.79 66.50
CA PRO A 384 -45.04 41.66 66.78
C PRO A 384 -44.62 40.39 66.01
N HIS A 385 -44.84 39.21 66.60
CA HIS A 385 -44.40 37.93 66.02
C HIS A 385 -44.89 37.71 64.58
N LYS A 386 -46.14 38.08 64.27
CA LYS A 386 -46.70 37.93 62.92
C LYS A 386 -45.97 38.79 61.88
N GLU A 387 -45.67 40.04 62.22
CA GLU A 387 -44.94 40.96 61.35
C GLU A 387 -43.47 40.55 61.17
N LYS A 388 -42.86 39.92 62.18
CA LYS A 388 -41.51 39.33 62.04
C LYS A 388 -41.47 38.18 61.05
N VAL A 389 -42.48 37.30 61.09
CA VAL A 389 -42.57 36.14 60.17
C VAL A 389 -42.76 36.63 58.73
N GLU A 390 -43.68 37.58 58.50
CA GLU A 390 -43.91 38.18 57.17
C GLU A 390 -42.64 38.89 56.63
N LEU A 391 -41.86 39.53 57.52
CA LEU A 391 -40.61 40.19 57.15
C LEU A 391 -39.51 39.20 56.76
N LEU A 392 -39.41 38.06 57.47
CA LEU A 392 -38.46 37.00 57.18
C LEU A 392 -38.80 36.28 55.88
N GLU A 393 -40.07 35.94 55.63
CA GLU A 393 -40.54 35.35 54.37
C GLU A 393 -40.23 36.28 53.18
N GLY A 394 -40.52 37.58 53.30
CA GLY A 394 -40.19 38.55 52.25
C GLY A 394 -38.68 38.72 52.01
N CYS A 395 -37.84 38.48 53.02
CA CYS A 395 -36.39 38.47 52.88
C CYS A 395 -35.87 37.16 52.24
N GLU A 396 -36.51 36.03 52.54
CA GLU A 396 -36.22 34.72 51.95
C GLU A 396 -36.46 34.75 50.44
N ASP A 397 -37.66 35.16 50.02
CA ASP A 397 -38.05 35.23 48.61
C ASP A 397 -37.09 36.12 47.80
N LEU A 398 -36.66 37.26 48.35
CA LEU A 398 -35.70 38.14 47.69
C LEU A 398 -34.29 37.58 47.64
N SER A 399 -33.88 36.81 48.65
CA SER A 399 -32.59 36.12 48.66
C SER A 399 -32.55 35.02 47.59
N GLU A 400 -33.62 34.24 47.46
CA GLU A 400 -33.74 33.22 46.41
C GLU A 400 -33.86 33.86 45.02
N GLU A 401 -34.64 34.95 44.86
CA GLU A 401 -34.71 35.72 43.61
C GLU A 401 -33.33 36.23 43.20
N HIS A 402 -32.51 36.69 44.16
CA HIS A 402 -31.15 37.17 43.91
C HIS A 402 -30.23 36.07 43.38
N LEU A 403 -30.24 34.88 44.01
CA LEU A 403 -29.48 33.73 43.53
C LEU A 403 -29.98 33.23 42.17
N GLY A 404 -31.29 33.25 41.95
CA GLY A 404 -31.95 32.94 40.67
C GLY A 404 -31.50 33.86 39.55
N ARG A 405 -31.48 35.18 39.78
CA ARG A 405 -31.03 36.17 38.79
C ARG A 405 -29.55 36.02 38.42
N LEU A 406 -28.72 35.57 39.35
CA LEU A 406 -27.29 35.36 39.14
C LEU A 406 -26.95 33.96 38.57
N ASN A 407 -27.96 33.12 38.32
CA ASN A 407 -27.79 31.71 37.92
C ASN A 407 -26.91 30.89 38.89
N LEU A 408 -27.04 31.14 40.20
CA LEU A 408 -26.26 30.49 41.26
C LEU A 408 -27.05 29.42 42.03
N VAL A 409 -28.23 29.03 41.53
CA VAL A 409 -29.18 28.12 42.21
C VAL A 409 -28.78 26.65 42.07
N ASP A 410 -27.99 26.31 41.04
CA ASP A 410 -27.62 24.92 40.75
C ASP A 410 -26.24 24.57 41.35
N PRO A 411 -26.14 23.61 42.29
CA PRO A 411 -24.87 23.22 42.95
C PRO A 411 -23.85 22.52 42.06
N ASP A 412 -24.24 22.15 40.83
CA ASP A 412 -23.43 21.32 39.93
C ASP A 412 -22.18 22.02 39.39
N PHE A 413 -22.13 23.35 39.44
CA PHE A 413 -20.96 24.13 39.03
C PHE A 413 -20.09 24.51 40.23
N GLN A 414 -18.93 23.86 40.38
CA GLN A 414 -17.94 24.26 41.38
C GLN A 414 -17.40 25.68 41.11
N HIS A 415 -17.30 26.08 39.85
CA HIS A 415 -16.81 27.38 39.41
C HIS A 415 -17.56 27.86 38.16
N LEU A 416 -17.82 29.18 38.07
CA LEU A 416 -18.31 29.83 36.85
C LEU A 416 -17.14 30.48 36.12
N VAL A 417 -16.95 30.21 34.82
CA VAL A 417 -15.88 30.81 34.04
C VAL A 417 -16.45 31.90 33.14
N TYR A 418 -16.02 33.13 33.37
CA TYR A 418 -16.33 34.28 32.54
C TYR A 418 -15.26 34.43 31.47
N PHE A 419 -15.63 34.23 30.21
CA PHE A 419 -14.72 34.43 29.09
C PHE A 419 -14.40 35.92 28.92
N LYS A 420 -13.15 36.22 28.58
CA LYS A 420 -12.74 37.56 28.19
C LYS A 420 -13.25 37.81 26.77
N ASN A 421 -14.15 38.77 26.59
CA ASN A 421 -14.58 39.22 25.26
C ASN A 421 -13.42 39.84 24.47
#